data_AF-A0AA37MPB8-F1
#
_entry.id   AF-A0AA37MPB8-F1
#
_cell.length_a   1.000
_cell.length_b   1.000
_cell.length_c   1.000
_cell.angle_alpha   90.00
_cell.angle_beta   90.00
_cell.angle_gamma   90.00
#
_symmetry.space_group_name_H-M   'P 1'
#
loop_
_entity.id
_entity.type
_entity.pdbx_description
1 polymer ?
#
loop_
_entity_poly.entity_id
_entity_poly.type
_entity_poly.pdbx_seq_one_letter_code
_entity_poly.pdbx_strand_id
1 'polypeptide(L)' 'MSKNNFFSKVFRLYYDGFRSMTLGKTLWAIILIKLFIIFAVLKVFFFPDFLKTHADGHEAEYVAGQLLDMKD' A
#
# COMPACT_ATOMS: atom_id res chain seq x y z
N MET A 1 11.99 -2.95 -36.96
CA MET A 1 12.76 -1.70 -36.75
C MET A 1 12.74 -1.38 -35.26
N SER A 2 13.81 -1.71 -34.52
CA SER A 2 13.83 -1.73 -33.05
C SER A 2 13.86 -0.32 -32.46
N LYS A 3 12.73 0.16 -31.95
CA LYS A 3 12.60 1.44 -31.24
C LYS A 3 12.80 1.34 -29.73
N ASN A 4 13.28 0.21 -29.20
CA ASN A 4 13.25 -0.04 -27.75
C ASN A 4 14.62 -0.08 -27.06
N ASN A 5 15.70 0.34 -27.74
CA ASN A 5 17.04 0.21 -27.17
C ASN A 5 17.44 1.36 -26.23
N PHE A 6 16.80 2.52 -26.30
CA PHE A 6 17.18 3.67 -25.46
C PHE A 6 16.60 3.56 -24.04
N PHE A 7 15.28 3.33 -23.93
CA PHE A 7 14.63 3.12 -22.63
C PHE A 7 15.20 1.92 -21.88
N SER A 8 15.48 0.81 -22.58
CA SER A 8 16.11 -0.37 -21.96
C SER A 8 17.54 -0.08 -21.47
N LYS A 9 18.30 0.77 -22.16
CA LYS A 9 19.64 1.18 -21.71
C LYS A 9 19.57 2.10 -20.49
N VAL A 10 18.67 3.08 -20.49
CA VAL A 10 18.45 3.98 -19.34
C VAL A 10 17.97 3.19 -18.12
N PHE A 11 17.02 2.26 -18.32
CA PHE A 11 16.57 1.36 -17.25
C PHE A 11 17.69 0.49 -16.71
N ARG A 12 18.54 -0.09 -17.58
CA ARG A 12 19.68 -0.91 -17.16
C ARG A 12 20.73 -0.09 -16.42
N LEU A 13 21.03 1.14 -16.84
CA LEU A 13 21.94 2.04 -16.13
C LEU A 13 21.41 2.38 -14.72
N TYR A 14 20.12 2.69 -14.60
CA TYR A 14 19.48 2.97 -13.31
C TYR A 14 19.44 1.73 -12.42
N TYR A 15 19.11 0.57 -12.98
CA TYR A 15 19.07 -0.71 -12.27
C TYR A 15 20.46 -1.16 -11.80
N ASP A 16 21.47 -1.07 -12.66
CA ASP A 16 22.87 -1.41 -12.32
C ASP A 16 23.46 -0.42 -11.31
N GLY A 17 23.18 0.88 -11.45
CA GLY A 17 23.56 1.91 -10.45
C GLY A 17 22.89 1.66 -9.10
N PHE A 18 21.59 1.38 -9.10
CA PHE A 18 20.83 1.07 -7.88
C PHE A 18 21.29 -0.24 -7.22
N ARG A 19 21.67 -1.25 -8.01
CA ARG A 19 22.12 -2.55 -7.50
C ARG A 19 23.58 -2.54 -7.02
N SER A 20 24.45 -1.72 -7.60
CA SER A 20 25.83 -1.55 -7.15
C SER A 20 25.95 -0.69 -5.88
N MET A 21 24.95 0.12 -5.56
CA MET A 21 24.93 0.95 -4.35
C MET A 21 24.36 0.19 -3.14
N THR A 22 25.18 -0.02 -2.12
CA THR A 22 24.74 -0.53 -0.81
C THR A 22 23.86 0.49 -0.07
N LEU A 23 24.21 1.78 -0.16
CA LEU A 23 23.43 2.87 0.45
C LEU A 23 22.02 3.02 -0.13
N GLY A 24 21.88 2.88 -1.46
CA GLY A 24 20.59 2.97 -2.15
C GLY A 24 19.61 1.87 -1.74
N LYS A 25 20.10 0.62 -1.60
CA LYS A 25 19.31 -0.50 -1.10
C LYS A 25 18.85 -0.27 0.34
N THR A 26 19.73 0.22 1.20
CA THR A 26 19.39 0.53 2.60
C THR A 26 18.33 1.64 2.68
N LEU A 27 18.49 2.72 1.92
CA LEU A 27 17.50 3.80 1.83
C LEU A 27 16.14 3.30 1.34
N TRP A 28 16.13 2.48 0.29
CA TRP A 28 14.89 1.92 -0.25
C TRP A 28 14.22 0.96 0.74
N ALA A 29 14.99 0.15 1.46
CA ALA A 29 14.49 -0.68 2.54
C ALA A 29 13.88 0.16 3.67
N ILE A 30 14.52 1.27 4.06
CA ILE A 30 13.97 2.22 5.04
C ILE A 30 12.64 2.80 4.56
N ILE A 31 12.54 3.20 3.29
CA ILE A 31 11.29 3.72 2.71
C ILE A 31 10.20 2.65 2.77
N LEU A 32 10.49 1.41 2.36
CA LEU A 32 9.54 0.29 2.43
C LEU A 32 9.06 0.02 3.85
N ILE A 33 9.99 -0.03 4.82
CA ILE A 33 9.66 -0.22 6.24
C ILE A 33 8.78 0.92 6.73
N LYS A 34 9.12 2.17 6.41
CA LYS A 34 8.36 3.35 6.83
C LYS A 34 6.95 3.35 6.23
N LEU A 35 6.82 3.00 4.96
CA LEU A 35 5.53 2.83 4.29
C LEU A 35 4.70 1.71 4.95
N PHE A 36 5.32 0.58 5.25
CA PHE A 36 4.66 -0.53 5.95
C PHE A 36 4.18 -0.12 7.34
N ILE A 37 5.02 0.58 8.12
CA ILE A 37 4.66 1.07 9.46
C ILE A 37 3.51 2.08 9.37
N ILE A 38 3.57 3.06 8.47
CA ILE A 38 2.49 4.03 8.28
C ILE A 38 1.21 3.31 7.86
N PHE A 39 1.28 2.38 6.92
CA PHE A 39 0.14 1.59 6.50
C PHE A 39 -0.43 0.75 7.65
N ALA A 40 0.41 0.11 8.45
CA ALA A 40 0.00 -0.70 9.59
C ALA A 40 -0.62 0.16 10.70
N VAL A 41 -0.03 1.32 11.02
CA VAL A 41 -0.58 2.26 12.02
C VAL A 41 -1.88 2.85 11.52
N LEU A 42 -1.97 3.30 10.27
CA LEU A 42 -3.22 3.78 9.69
C LEU A 42 -4.26 2.66 9.68
N LYS A 43 -3.89 1.43 9.31
CA LYS A 43 -4.81 0.29 9.34
C LYS A 43 -5.28 -0.02 10.76
N VAL A 44 -4.39 -0.07 11.74
CA VAL A 44 -4.74 -0.40 13.13
C VAL A 44 -5.44 0.76 13.83
N PHE A 45 -5.16 2.03 13.48
CA PHE A 45 -5.74 3.20 14.13
C PHE A 45 -7.00 3.75 13.44
N PHE A 46 -7.13 3.60 12.12
CA PHE A 46 -8.37 3.91 11.39
C PHE A 46 -9.34 2.71 11.31
N PHE A 47 -8.89 1.47 11.55
CA PHE A 47 -9.75 0.29 11.66
C PHE A 47 -9.69 -0.49 13.00
N PRO A 48 -9.42 0.10 14.19
CA PRO A 48 -9.38 -0.66 15.45
C PRO A 48 -10.76 -1.04 15.98
N ASP A 49 -11.84 -0.42 15.51
CA ASP A 49 -13.15 -0.55 16.15
C ASP A 49 -14.35 -0.56 15.19
N PHE A 50 -14.11 -0.50 13.87
CA PHE A 50 -15.21 -0.63 12.90
C PHE A 50 -15.88 -2.01 12.94
N LEU A 51 -15.13 -3.04 13.32
CA LEU A 51 -15.58 -4.43 13.33
C LEU A 51 -16.09 -4.85 14.72
N LYS A 52 -15.32 -4.59 15.78
CA LYS A 52 -15.66 -5.07 17.13
C LYS A 52 -16.71 -4.26 17.90
N THR A 53 -16.86 -2.96 17.63
CA THR A 53 -17.74 -2.10 18.45
C THR A 53 -19.18 -2.03 17.93
N HIS A 54 -19.46 -2.44 16.69
CA HIS A 54 -20.82 -2.36 16.09
C HIS A 54 -21.44 -3.71 15.72
N ALA A 55 -20.76 -4.81 16.01
CA ALA A 55 -21.23 -6.12 15.66
C ALA A 55 -20.77 -7.15 16.67
N ASP A 56 -21.70 -7.56 17.52
CA ASP A 56 -21.69 -8.88 18.13
C ASP A 56 -21.86 -9.96 17.05
N GLY A 57 -20.96 -10.01 16.06
CA GLY A 57 -20.95 -11.00 14.97
C GLY A 57 -21.80 -10.67 13.72
N HIS A 58 -22.47 -9.52 13.64
CA HIS A 58 -23.37 -9.12 12.53
C HIS A 58 -22.91 -7.88 11.72
N GLU A 59 -21.63 -7.77 11.40
CA GLU A 59 -21.02 -6.60 10.72
C GLU A 59 -21.60 -6.31 9.34
N ALA A 60 -21.95 -7.36 8.60
CA ALA A 60 -22.49 -7.25 7.24
C ALA A 60 -23.92 -6.68 7.22
N GLU A 61 -24.70 -6.92 8.27
CA GLU A 61 -26.12 -6.55 8.35
C GLU A 61 -26.30 -5.07 8.69
N TYR A 62 -25.42 -4.52 9.53
CA TYR A 62 -25.39 -3.08 9.87
C TYR A 62 -24.99 -2.19 8.68
N VAL A 63 -23.96 -2.60 7.92
CA VAL A 63 -23.51 -1.86 6.72
C VAL A 63 -24.56 -1.93 5.59
N ALA A 64 -25.21 -3.08 5.43
CA ALA A 64 -26.31 -3.23 4.47
C ALA A 64 -27.49 -2.31 4.81
N GLY A 65 -27.88 -2.23 6.09
CA GLY A 65 -28.94 -1.32 6.54
C GLY A 65 -28.65 0.15 6.24
N GLN A 66 -27.44 0.63 6.55
CA GLN A 66 -27.05 2.03 6.30
C GLN A 66 -26.99 2.42 4.81
N LEU A 67 -26.60 1.49 3.93
CA LEU A 67 -26.56 1.73 2.49
C LEU A 67 -27.95 1.66 1.84
N LEU A 68 -28.88 0.91 2.44
CA LEU A 68 -30.26 0.81 1.99
C LEU A 68 -31.08 2.03 2.45
N ASP A 69 -30.87 2.51 3.67
CA ASP A 69 -31.56 3.68 4.25
C ASP A 69 -31.14 5.01 3.59
N MET A 70 -29.93 5.09 3.01
CA MET A 70 -29.48 6.24 2.20
C MET A 70 -30.12 6.33 0.80
N LYS A 71 -30.91 5.33 0.39
CA LYS A 71 -31.46 5.24 -0.97
C LYS A 71 -32.92 5.70 -1.10
N ASP A 72 -33.55 6.08 0.01
CA ASP A 72 -34.85 6.76 0.06
C ASP A 72 -34.69 8.28 0.27
#